data_AF-A0A1V5A7Y7-F1
#
_entry.id   AF-A0A1V5A7Y7-F1
#
_cell.length_a   1.000
_cell.length_b   1.000
_cell.length_c   1.000
_cell.angle_alpha   90.00
_cell.angle_beta   90.00
_cell.angle_gamma   90.00
#
_symmetry.space_group_name_H-M   'P 1'
#
loop_
_entity.id
_entity.type
_entity.pdbx_description
1 polymer ?
#
loop_
_entity_poly.entity_id
_entity_poly.type
_entity_poly.pdbx_seq_one_letter_code
_entity_poly.pdbx_strand_id
1 'polypeptide(L)'
;MRKHELKEDAFTGLEAAIVLIAFVVVAAVFSYVVLGAGFFTTQKSQETIYAGVGQSTSNIEIVGPVSVNATTAGTGVSAIMFKIKPAAGASDIDLQKMTFTITTKNVVADFVSSQVGWIGVGTFTDPDMLLKSGEIMEIVVPGGSTMLPSLTPPVPIGTSETFSIEIKPAIGAPLMLQKTTPAGMSPDGYYELY
;
A
#
# COMPACT_ATOMS: atom_id res chain seq x y z
N MET A 1 59.87 64.04 -38.33
CA MET A 1 59.08 63.51 -37.20
C MET A 1 58.46 62.20 -37.64
N ARG A 2 58.86 61.07 -37.05
CA ARG A 2 58.27 59.75 -37.34
C ARG A 2 57.15 59.53 -36.31
N LYS A 3 55.90 59.46 -36.77
CA LYS A 3 54.71 59.20 -35.93
C LYS A 3 54.72 57.72 -35.56
N HIS A 4 54.86 57.41 -34.27
CA HIS A 4 54.62 56.06 -33.75
C HIS A 4 53.11 55.85 -33.66
N GLU A 5 52.54 55.10 -34.60
CA GLU A 5 51.19 54.55 -34.46
C GLU A 5 51.27 53.33 -33.55
N LEU A 6 50.67 53.43 -32.36
CA LEU A 6 50.42 52.29 -31.49
C LEU A 6 49.31 51.46 -32.16
N LYS A 7 49.59 50.21 -32.51
CA LYS A 7 48.58 49.29 -33.06
C LYS A 7 47.59 48.91 -31.95
N GLU A 8 46.36 49.41 -32.04
CA GLU A 8 45.27 49.11 -31.11
C GLU A 8 44.72 47.67 -31.24
N ASP A 9 45.16 46.92 -32.26
CA ASP A 9 44.75 45.53 -32.51
C ASP A 9 45.04 44.55 -31.35
N ALA A 10 45.99 44.87 -30.46
CA ALA A 10 46.28 44.03 -29.29
C ALA A 10 45.23 44.17 -28.16
N PHE A 11 44.46 45.25 -28.13
CA PHE A 11 43.44 45.49 -27.09
C PHE A 11 42.10 44.81 -27.42
N THR A 12 41.74 44.71 -28.69
CA THR A 12 40.49 44.08 -29.14
C THR A 12 40.47 42.57 -28.90
N GLY A 13 41.63 41.91 -28.97
CA GLY A 13 41.76 40.47 -28.66
C GLY A 13 41.61 40.15 -27.17
N LEU A 14 42.04 41.06 -26.29
CA LEU A 14 41.89 40.89 -24.83
C LEU A 14 40.43 41.03 -24.40
N GLU A 15 39.69 41.98 -24.98
CA GLU A 15 38.25 42.14 -24.75
C GLU A 15 37.46 40.92 -25.24
N ALA A 16 37.78 40.42 -26.44
CA ALA A 16 37.19 39.20 -26.97
C ALA A 16 37.48 37.97 -26.09
N ALA A 17 38.69 37.86 -25.52
CA ALA A 17 39.06 36.77 -24.63
C ALA A 17 38.29 36.80 -23.29
N ILE A 18 38.07 37.98 -22.71
CA ILE A 18 37.27 38.14 -21.48
C ILE A 18 35.83 37.70 -21.73
N VAL A 19 35.25 38.12 -22.85
CA VAL A 19 33.88 37.73 -23.25
C VAL A 19 33.79 36.23 -23.50
N LEU A 20 34.80 35.62 -24.14
CA LEU A 20 34.86 34.18 -24.36
C LEU A 20 34.88 33.40 -23.03
N ILE A 21 35.70 33.83 -22.06
CA ILE A 21 35.73 33.19 -20.72
C ILE A 21 34.36 33.31 -20.05
N ALA A 22 33.74 34.50 -20.10
CA ALA A 22 32.41 34.71 -19.52
C ALA A 22 31.36 33.78 -20.15
N PHE A 23 31.36 33.60 -21.47
CA PHE A 23 30.47 32.66 -22.15
C PHE A 23 30.73 31.21 -21.74
N VAL A 24 32.00 30.79 -21.66
CA VAL A 24 32.35 29.43 -21.23
C VAL A 24 31.91 29.17 -19.79
N VAL A 25 32.08 30.14 -18.88
CA VAL A 25 31.64 30.03 -17.49
C VAL A 25 30.12 29.93 -17.39
N VAL A 26 29.37 30.78 -18.12
CA VAL A 26 27.90 30.70 -18.15
C VAL A 26 27.45 29.35 -18.71
N ALA A 27 28.07 28.86 -19.79
CA ALA A 27 27.77 27.55 -20.37
C ALA A 27 28.09 26.41 -19.39
N ALA A 28 29.18 26.50 -18.64
CA ALA A 28 29.58 25.49 -17.65
C ALA A 28 28.61 25.45 -16.46
N VAL A 29 28.23 26.60 -15.91
CA VAL A 29 27.24 26.70 -14.82
C VAL A 29 25.88 26.20 -15.30
N PHE A 30 25.46 26.61 -16.50
CA PHE A 30 24.23 26.12 -17.11
C PHE A 30 24.25 24.59 -17.28
N SER A 31 25.34 24.03 -17.81
CA SER A 31 25.50 22.58 -17.97
C SER A 31 25.46 21.84 -16.63
N TYR A 32 26.11 22.37 -15.59
CA TYR A 32 26.07 21.79 -14.25
C TYR A 32 24.64 21.74 -13.70
N VAL A 33 23.88 22.82 -13.83
CA VAL A 33 22.48 22.87 -13.39
C VAL A 33 21.61 21.91 -14.20
N VAL A 34 21.79 21.86 -15.52
CA VAL A 34 21.04 20.93 -16.39
C VAL A 34 21.35 19.47 -16.06
N LEU A 35 22.62 19.11 -15.84
CA LEU A 35 22.99 17.76 -15.41
C LEU A 35 22.43 17.43 -14.02
N GLY A 36 22.52 18.37 -13.07
CA GLY A 36 21.98 18.19 -11.71
C GLY A 36 20.47 17.96 -11.72
N ALA A 37 19.73 18.78 -12.47
CA ALA A 37 18.30 18.60 -12.68
C ALA A 37 18.00 17.28 -13.41
N GLY A 38 18.79 16.94 -14.43
CA GLY A 38 18.66 15.68 -15.18
C GLY A 38 18.85 14.44 -14.32
N PHE A 39 19.80 14.45 -13.39
CA PHE A 39 20.00 13.35 -12.43
C PHE A 39 18.85 13.24 -11.44
N PHE A 40 18.37 14.36 -10.90
CA PHE A 40 17.20 14.36 -10.02
C PHE A 40 15.96 13.80 -10.73
N THR A 41 15.69 14.26 -11.96
CA THR A 41 14.60 13.75 -12.78
C THR A 41 14.76 12.24 -13.03
N THR A 42 15.96 11.78 -13.39
CA THR A 42 16.22 10.36 -13.65
C THR A 42 16.02 9.49 -12.41
N GLN A 43 16.50 9.95 -11.25
CA GLN A 43 16.30 9.25 -9.97
C GLN A 43 14.80 9.19 -9.61
N LYS A 44 14.08 10.31 -9.75
CA LYS A 44 12.64 10.34 -9.47
C LYS A 44 11.85 9.47 -10.44
N SER A 45 12.20 9.47 -11.72
CA SER A 45 11.60 8.57 -12.71
C SER A 45 11.81 7.11 -12.34
N GLN A 46 13.01 6.72 -11.91
CA GLN A 46 13.27 5.35 -11.45
C GLN A 46 12.40 5.00 -10.23
N GLU A 47 12.35 5.86 -9.22
CA GLU A 47 11.52 5.65 -8.02
C GLU A 47 10.04 5.47 -8.38
N THR A 48 9.49 6.32 -9.25
CA THR A 48 8.10 6.22 -9.70
C THR A 48 7.85 4.95 -10.53
N ILE A 49 8.80 4.51 -11.36
CA ILE A 49 8.67 3.25 -12.11
C ILE A 49 8.62 2.06 -11.14
N TYR A 50 9.55 1.99 -10.18
CA TYR A 50 9.55 0.89 -9.20
C TYR A 50 8.32 0.91 -8.30
N ALA A 51 7.89 2.08 -7.83
CA ALA A 51 6.67 2.23 -7.05
C ALA A 51 5.43 1.85 -7.87
N GLY A 52 5.37 2.23 -9.15
CA GLY A 52 4.28 1.88 -10.05
C GLY A 52 4.19 0.39 -10.33
N VAL A 53 5.34 -0.27 -10.54
CA VAL A 53 5.42 -1.73 -10.68
C VAL A 53 4.97 -2.40 -9.39
N GLY A 54 5.54 -2.01 -8.25
CA GLY A 54 5.16 -2.55 -6.94
C GLY A 54 3.67 -2.41 -6.66
N GLN A 55 3.09 -1.23 -6.92
CA GLN A 55 1.66 -0.99 -6.75
C GLN A 55 0.78 -1.88 -7.65
N SER A 56 1.25 -2.22 -8.86
CA SER A 56 0.51 -3.08 -9.78
C SER A 56 0.65 -4.57 -9.46
N THR A 57 1.78 -4.98 -8.88
CA THR A 57 2.11 -6.39 -8.63
C THR A 57 1.75 -6.86 -7.23
N SER A 58 1.70 -5.97 -6.23
CA SER A 58 1.44 -6.32 -4.82
C SER A 58 -0.04 -6.57 -4.54
N ASN A 59 -0.66 -7.48 -5.27
CA ASN A 59 -2.06 -7.85 -5.08
C ASN A 59 -2.21 -8.99 -4.05
N ILE A 60 -3.36 -9.05 -3.41
CA ILE A 60 -3.74 -10.08 -2.44
C ILE A 60 -4.80 -10.99 -3.06
N GLU A 61 -4.74 -12.28 -2.74
CA GLU A 61 -5.74 -13.27 -3.09
C GLU A 61 -6.38 -13.86 -1.82
N ILE A 62 -7.67 -14.19 -1.91
CA ILE A 62 -8.40 -14.92 -0.87
C ILE A 62 -8.23 -16.42 -1.06
N VAL A 63 -8.04 -17.13 0.05
CA VAL A 63 -7.89 -18.58 0.08
C VAL A 63 -9.04 -19.20 0.85
N GLY A 64 -9.88 -19.96 0.16
CA GLY A 64 -11.02 -20.64 0.80
C GLY A 64 -12.21 -19.72 1.11
N PRO A 65 -13.17 -20.20 1.90
CA PRO A 65 -14.38 -19.45 2.22
C PRO A 65 -14.11 -18.31 3.21
N VAL A 66 -15.01 -17.33 3.21
CA VAL A 66 -15.11 -16.36 4.31
C VAL A 66 -16.00 -16.98 5.37
N SER A 67 -15.55 -17.04 6.61
CA SER A 67 -16.31 -17.64 7.71
C SER A 67 -16.76 -16.60 8.72
N VAL A 68 -17.82 -16.90 9.45
CA VAL A 68 -18.34 -16.05 10.52
C VAL A 68 -18.64 -16.88 11.77
N ASN A 69 -18.35 -16.29 12.92
CA ASN A 69 -18.83 -16.79 14.21
C ASN A 69 -20.12 -16.07 14.58
N ALA A 70 -21.12 -16.82 15.03
CA ALA A 70 -22.34 -16.25 15.57
C ALA A 70 -22.09 -15.63 16.96
N THR A 71 -23.01 -14.76 17.39
CA THR A 71 -23.06 -14.31 18.78
C THR A 71 -23.53 -15.42 19.70
N THR A 72 -23.33 -15.26 21.01
CA THR A 72 -23.85 -16.17 22.06
C THR A 72 -25.38 -16.31 22.04
N ALA A 73 -26.09 -15.36 21.41
CA ALA A 73 -27.54 -15.42 21.20
C ALA A 73 -27.94 -16.06 19.86
N GLY A 74 -27.01 -16.29 18.93
CA GLY A 74 -27.29 -16.79 17.57
C GLY A 74 -28.02 -15.78 16.67
N THR A 75 -28.08 -14.50 17.08
CA THR A 75 -28.87 -13.47 16.37
C THR A 75 -28.04 -12.58 15.44
N GLY A 76 -26.72 -12.74 15.44
CA GLY A 76 -25.82 -11.95 14.60
C GLY A 76 -24.41 -12.51 14.55
N VAL A 77 -23.50 -11.75 13.95
CA VAL A 77 -22.08 -12.11 13.77
C VAL A 77 -21.22 -11.46 14.85
N SER A 78 -20.34 -12.23 15.50
CA SER A 78 -19.35 -11.77 16.47
C SER A 78 -17.98 -11.51 15.82
N ALA A 79 -17.55 -12.36 14.90
CA ALA A 79 -16.29 -12.22 14.17
C ALA A 79 -16.41 -12.74 12.74
N ILE A 80 -15.66 -12.11 11.83
CA ILE A 80 -15.49 -12.50 10.43
C ILE A 80 -14.06 -13.01 10.27
N MET A 81 -13.90 -14.14 9.60
CA MET A 81 -12.64 -14.84 9.43
C MET A 81 -12.40 -15.10 7.95
N PHE A 82 -11.25 -14.74 7.42
CA PHE A 82 -10.88 -15.04 6.04
C PHE A 82 -9.38 -15.19 5.91
N LYS A 83 -8.94 -15.97 4.92
CA LYS A 83 -7.51 -16.24 4.70
C LYS A 83 -7.04 -15.51 3.47
N ILE A 84 -5.89 -14.87 3.58
CA ILE A 84 -5.24 -14.18 2.48
C ILE A 84 -3.86 -14.79 2.20
N LYS A 85 -3.43 -14.64 0.95
CA LYS A 85 -2.06 -14.87 0.50
C LYS A 85 -1.68 -13.79 -0.51
N PRO A 86 -0.37 -13.55 -0.75
CA PRO A 86 0.05 -12.72 -1.87
C PRO A 86 -0.32 -13.39 -3.19
N ALA A 87 -0.71 -12.59 -4.18
CA ALA A 87 -0.88 -13.06 -5.54
C ALA A 87 0.44 -13.62 -6.10
N ALA A 88 0.37 -14.48 -7.13
CA ALA A 88 1.57 -15.03 -7.75
C ALA A 88 2.46 -13.91 -8.32
N GLY A 89 3.72 -13.83 -7.84
CA GLY A 89 4.66 -12.78 -8.25
C GLY A 89 4.48 -11.43 -7.55
N ALA A 90 3.59 -11.33 -6.56
CA ALA A 90 3.49 -10.16 -5.70
C ALA A 90 4.75 -9.98 -4.85
N SER A 91 5.10 -8.72 -4.59
CA SER A 91 6.08 -8.39 -3.55
C SER A 91 5.48 -8.61 -2.16
N ASP A 92 6.34 -8.69 -1.16
CA ASP A 92 5.94 -8.87 0.24
C ASP A 92 4.96 -7.78 0.68
N ILE A 93 3.90 -8.19 1.40
CA ILE A 93 2.83 -7.31 1.85
C ILE A 93 2.97 -7.03 3.34
N ASP A 94 3.04 -5.76 3.69
CA ASP A 94 3.09 -5.29 5.07
C ASP A 94 1.70 -5.37 5.73
N LEU A 95 1.55 -6.35 6.64
CA LEU A 95 0.30 -6.61 7.35
C LEU A 95 -0.02 -5.53 8.40
N GLN A 96 0.98 -4.79 8.87
CA GLN A 96 0.80 -3.74 9.89
C GLN A 96 0.13 -2.50 9.31
N LYS A 97 0.25 -2.27 8.00
CA LYS A 97 -0.32 -1.12 7.29
C LYS A 97 -1.61 -1.43 6.53
N MET A 98 -2.21 -2.58 6.79
CA MET A 98 -3.49 -2.96 6.19
C MET A 98 -4.67 -2.30 6.90
N THR A 99 -5.69 -1.99 6.10
CA THR A 99 -7.00 -1.51 6.56
C THR A 99 -8.11 -2.40 6.02
N PHE A 100 -9.12 -2.65 6.85
CA PHE A 100 -10.27 -3.48 6.51
C PHE A 100 -11.54 -2.67 6.70
N THR A 101 -12.38 -2.62 5.68
CA THR A 101 -13.65 -1.90 5.75
C THR A 101 -14.79 -2.90 5.64
N ILE A 102 -15.63 -2.95 6.67
CA ILE A 102 -16.85 -3.76 6.66
C ILE A 102 -18.02 -2.83 6.43
N THR A 103 -18.82 -3.14 5.41
CA THR A 103 -20.01 -2.38 5.04
C THR A 103 -21.24 -3.26 5.15
N THR A 104 -22.25 -2.79 5.87
CA THR A 104 -23.60 -3.36 5.89
C THR A 104 -24.58 -2.36 5.29
N LYS A 105 -25.87 -2.70 5.29
CA LYS A 105 -26.93 -1.79 4.86
C LYS A 105 -26.94 -0.46 5.63
N ASN A 106 -26.53 -0.47 6.90
CA ASN A 106 -26.75 0.64 7.82
C ASN A 106 -25.44 1.30 8.30
N VAL A 107 -24.32 0.57 8.28
CA VAL A 107 -23.06 0.99 8.89
C VAL A 107 -21.88 0.67 7.97
N VAL A 108 -20.92 1.59 7.92
CA VAL A 108 -19.56 1.36 7.40
C VAL A 108 -18.59 1.51 8.56
N ALA A 109 -17.68 0.56 8.70
CA ALA A 109 -16.69 0.56 9.76
C ALA A 109 -15.31 0.16 9.23
N ASP A 110 -14.31 0.91 9.66
CA ASP A 110 -12.92 0.67 9.34
C ASP A 110 -12.19 0.04 10.52
N PHE A 111 -11.34 -0.93 10.23
CA PHE A 111 -10.48 -1.63 11.16
C PHE A 111 -9.03 -1.51 10.68
N VAL A 112 -8.14 -1.12 11.59
CA VAL A 112 -6.69 -1.14 11.34
C VAL A 112 -6.08 -2.45 11.81
N SER A 113 -4.85 -2.74 11.37
CA SER A 113 -4.13 -3.98 11.71
C SER A 113 -4.08 -4.34 13.21
N SER A 114 -4.04 -3.35 14.11
CA SER A 114 -4.05 -3.58 15.57
C SER A 114 -5.40 -4.01 16.15
N GLN A 115 -6.48 -3.92 15.39
CA GLN A 115 -7.84 -4.30 15.79
C GLN A 115 -8.27 -5.66 15.19
N VAL A 116 -7.39 -6.30 14.42
CA VAL A 116 -7.63 -7.60 13.81
C VAL A 116 -6.65 -8.65 14.36
N GLY A 117 -7.12 -9.89 14.42
CA GLY A 117 -6.34 -11.03 14.85
C GLY A 117 -5.61 -11.62 13.65
N TRP A 118 -4.34 -11.96 13.85
CA TRP A 118 -3.48 -12.56 12.83
C TRP A 118 -3.12 -13.97 13.26
N ILE A 119 -3.51 -14.96 12.44
CA ILE A 119 -3.25 -16.38 12.71
C ILE A 119 -2.53 -16.96 11.50
N GLY A 120 -1.28 -17.34 11.68
CA GLY A 120 -0.52 -18.07 10.66
C GLY A 120 -1.15 -19.42 10.38
N VAL A 121 -1.37 -19.75 9.11
CA VAL A 121 -1.91 -21.06 8.72
C VAL A 121 -0.76 -22.04 8.53
N GLY A 122 -0.79 -23.16 9.26
CA GLY A 122 0.25 -24.19 9.23
C GLY A 122 1.29 -24.04 10.35
N THR A 123 2.56 -24.32 10.06
CA THR A 123 3.69 -24.14 11.01
C THR A 123 4.31 -22.74 10.93
N PHE A 124 3.67 -21.82 10.20
CA PHE A 124 4.17 -20.49 9.97
C PHE A 124 3.81 -19.56 11.14
N THR A 125 4.79 -18.77 11.57
CA THR A 125 4.60 -17.61 12.43
C THR A 125 5.34 -16.47 11.77
N ASP A 126 4.69 -15.32 11.66
CA ASP A 126 5.22 -14.13 10.99
C ASP A 126 5.71 -13.11 12.03
N PRO A 127 6.98 -13.18 12.48
CA PRO A 127 7.50 -12.24 13.47
C PRO A 127 7.71 -10.84 12.89
N ASP A 128 7.88 -10.72 11.57
CA ASP A 128 8.11 -9.46 10.87
C ASP A 128 6.83 -8.81 10.31
N MET A 129 5.69 -9.50 10.40
CA MET A 129 4.38 -9.06 9.89
C MET A 129 4.44 -8.74 8.37
N LEU A 130 5.23 -9.51 7.65
CA LEU A 130 5.42 -9.41 6.20
C LEU A 130 4.95 -10.70 5.53
N LEU A 131 3.82 -10.61 4.84
CA LEU A 131 3.23 -11.72 4.11
C LEU A 131 3.98 -11.95 2.79
N LYS A 132 4.74 -13.04 2.72
CA LYS A 132 5.59 -13.43 1.58
C LYS A 132 4.95 -14.49 0.70
N SER A 133 5.53 -14.69 -0.48
CA SER A 133 5.07 -15.72 -1.41
C SER A 133 5.13 -17.12 -0.77
N GLY A 134 4.00 -17.83 -0.79
CA GLY A 134 3.86 -19.16 -0.19
C GLY A 134 3.31 -19.15 1.25
N GLU A 135 3.17 -17.98 1.86
CA GLU A 135 2.57 -17.83 3.19
C GLU A 135 1.06 -17.56 3.08
N ILE A 136 0.32 -18.03 4.09
CA ILE A 136 -1.12 -17.82 4.22
C ILE A 136 -1.39 -17.33 5.64
N MET A 137 -2.12 -16.22 5.74
CA MET A 137 -2.53 -15.64 7.00
C MET A 137 -4.06 -15.64 7.08
N GLU A 138 -4.58 -16.18 8.18
CA GLU A 138 -5.98 -16.03 8.57
C GLU A 138 -6.13 -14.73 9.37
N ILE A 139 -7.13 -13.96 8.98
CA ILE A 139 -7.47 -12.68 9.59
C ILE A 139 -8.80 -12.84 10.31
N VAL A 140 -8.86 -12.37 11.54
CA VAL A 140 -10.07 -12.36 12.37
C VAL A 140 -10.46 -10.91 12.65
N VAL A 141 -11.62 -10.49 12.13
CA VAL A 141 -12.16 -9.13 12.29
C VAL A 141 -13.44 -9.18 13.14
N PRO A 142 -13.45 -8.60 14.35
CA PRO A 142 -12.31 -8.03 15.07
C PRO A 142 -11.47 -9.13 15.71
N GLY A 143 -10.24 -8.82 16.09
CA GLY A 143 -9.38 -9.75 16.81
C GLY A 143 -8.32 -9.00 17.58
N GLY A 144 -8.26 -9.28 18.87
CA GLY A 144 -7.34 -8.70 19.84
C GLY A 144 -7.35 -9.60 21.08
N SER A 145 -6.34 -9.51 21.93
CA SER A 145 -6.04 -10.46 23.03
C SER A 145 -7.09 -10.60 24.15
N THR A 146 -8.34 -10.20 23.93
CA THR A 146 -9.42 -10.31 24.92
C THR A 146 -10.51 -11.25 24.45
N MET A 147 -10.84 -12.21 25.31
CA MET A 147 -11.91 -13.19 25.17
C MET A 147 -13.21 -12.54 24.66
N LEU A 148 -13.63 -13.01 23.47
CA LEU A 148 -14.74 -12.56 22.64
C LEU A 148 -14.55 -11.20 21.96
N PRO A 149 -14.03 -11.18 20.71
CA PRO A 149 -13.98 -9.97 19.91
C PRO A 149 -15.40 -9.46 19.66
N SER A 150 -15.64 -8.17 19.94
CA SER A 150 -16.85 -7.47 19.51
C SER A 150 -16.45 -6.38 18.52
N LEU A 151 -17.22 -6.25 17.43
CA LEU A 151 -16.94 -5.27 16.37
C LEU A 151 -16.84 -3.88 17.01
N THR A 152 -15.67 -3.25 16.88
CA THR A 152 -15.41 -1.91 17.37
C THR A 152 -14.83 -1.08 16.22
N PRO A 153 -15.61 -0.17 15.60
CA PRO A 153 -16.98 0.21 15.97
C PRO A 153 -18.00 -0.93 15.71
N PRO A 154 -19.14 -0.95 16.44
CA PRO A 154 -20.17 -1.98 16.26
C PRO A 154 -20.69 -2.01 14.83
N VAL A 155 -20.54 -3.16 14.18
CA VAL A 155 -21.16 -3.43 12.89
C VAL A 155 -22.20 -4.53 13.09
N PRO A 156 -23.49 -4.18 13.29
CA PRO A 156 -24.53 -5.18 13.43
C PRO A 156 -24.69 -5.89 12.09
N ILE A 157 -24.41 -7.19 12.08
CA ILE A 157 -24.72 -8.10 10.98
C ILE A 157 -25.66 -9.16 11.54
N GLY A 158 -26.91 -9.14 11.10
CA GLY A 158 -27.95 -10.09 11.47
C GLY A 158 -27.95 -11.37 10.62
N THR A 159 -28.99 -12.18 10.75
CA THR A 159 -29.26 -13.33 9.87
C THR A 159 -29.89 -12.88 8.55
N SER A 160 -29.65 -13.61 7.45
CA SER A 160 -30.09 -13.25 6.09
C SER A 160 -29.64 -11.85 5.62
N GLU A 161 -28.56 -11.31 6.18
CA GLU A 161 -28.04 -9.99 5.83
C GLU A 161 -26.83 -10.10 4.92
N THR A 162 -26.78 -9.22 3.93
CA THR A 162 -25.61 -9.09 3.04
C THR A 162 -24.69 -8.00 3.57
N PHE A 163 -23.39 -8.31 3.58
CA PHE A 163 -22.34 -7.39 3.97
C PHE A 163 -21.16 -7.51 3.00
N SER A 164 -20.37 -6.46 2.93
CA SER A 164 -19.15 -6.41 2.11
C SER A 164 -17.93 -6.23 3.00
N ILE A 165 -16.83 -6.87 2.60
CA ILE A 165 -15.52 -6.76 3.21
C ILE A 165 -14.59 -6.19 2.14
N GLU A 166 -13.99 -5.04 2.41
CA GLU A 166 -12.91 -4.49 1.59
C GLU A 166 -11.60 -4.63 2.36
N ILE A 167 -10.61 -5.24 1.72
CA ILE A 167 -9.28 -5.49 2.25
C ILE A 167 -8.31 -4.61 1.47
N LYS A 168 -7.70 -3.64 2.13
CA LYS A 168 -6.83 -2.67 1.48
C LYS A 168 -5.41 -2.76 2.03
N PRO A 169 -4.43 -3.23 1.23
CA PRO A 169 -3.03 -3.12 1.58
C PRO A 169 -2.53 -1.67 1.41
N ALA A 170 -1.37 -1.38 2.00
CA ALA A 170 -0.71 -0.08 1.83
C ALA A 170 -0.21 0.16 0.40
N ILE A 171 0.22 -0.91 -0.27
CA ILE A 171 0.65 -0.94 -1.67
C ILE A 171 -0.06 -2.13 -2.31
N GLY A 172 -0.69 -1.91 -3.46
CA GLY A 172 -1.52 -2.90 -4.13
C GLY A 172 -2.97 -2.47 -4.36
N ALA A 173 -3.71 -3.31 -5.09
CA ALA A 173 -5.15 -3.11 -5.28
C ALA A 173 -5.95 -3.55 -4.04
N PRO A 174 -7.04 -2.84 -3.69
CA PRO A 174 -7.98 -3.32 -2.69
C PRO A 174 -8.76 -4.52 -3.22
N LEU A 175 -9.04 -5.47 -2.33
CA LEU A 175 -9.85 -6.64 -2.63
C LEU A 175 -11.21 -6.52 -1.94
N MET A 176 -12.29 -6.57 -2.72
CA MET A 176 -13.66 -6.49 -2.21
C MET A 176 -14.36 -7.84 -2.32
N LEU A 177 -15.03 -8.24 -1.24
CA LEU A 177 -15.84 -9.45 -1.15
C LEU A 177 -17.24 -9.08 -0.66
N GLN A 178 -18.25 -9.75 -1.17
CA GLN A 178 -19.63 -9.63 -0.68
C GLN A 178 -20.11 -11.01 -0.23
N LYS A 179 -20.70 -11.07 0.96
CA LYS A 179 -21.21 -12.30 1.57
C LYS A 179 -22.57 -12.07 2.21
N THR A 180 -23.34 -13.15 2.35
CA THR A 180 -24.67 -13.14 2.97
C THR A 180 -24.69 -14.15 4.11
N THR A 181 -25.16 -13.73 5.29
CA THR A 181 -25.28 -14.62 6.44
C THR A 181 -26.44 -15.62 6.27
N PRO A 182 -26.38 -16.80 6.91
CA PRO A 182 -27.46 -17.78 6.85
C PRO A 182 -28.77 -17.26 7.45
N ALA A 183 -29.88 -17.93 7.14
CA ALA A 183 -31.21 -17.57 7.63
C ALA A 183 -31.37 -17.76 9.15
N GLY A 184 -30.61 -18.66 9.75
CA GLY A 184 -30.55 -18.88 11.19
C GLY A 184 -29.15 -19.29 11.60
N MET A 185 -28.74 -18.87 12.80
CA MET A 185 -27.46 -19.22 13.41
C MET A 185 -27.69 -19.80 14.80
N SER A 186 -26.96 -20.85 15.15
CA SER A 186 -26.91 -21.38 16.52
C SER A 186 -26.00 -20.48 17.37
N PRO A 187 -26.28 -20.35 18.68
CA PRO A 187 -25.34 -19.75 19.63
C PRO A 187 -23.91 -20.22 19.43
N ASP A 188 -22.98 -19.28 19.28
CA ASP A 188 -21.54 -19.52 19.08
C ASP A 188 -21.21 -20.47 17.90
N GLY A 189 -22.13 -20.58 16.93
CA GLY A 189 -21.96 -21.42 15.75
C GLY A 189 -20.95 -20.83 14.77
N TYR A 190 -20.25 -21.71 14.06
CA TYR A 190 -19.33 -21.38 12.98
C TYR A 190 -19.99 -21.63 11.62
N TYR A 191 -19.91 -20.65 10.71
CA TYR A 191 -20.54 -20.71 9.39
C TYR A 191 -19.57 -20.28 8.31
N GLU A 192 -19.36 -21.15 7.31
CA GLU A 192 -18.65 -20.79 6.09
C GLU A 192 -19.62 -20.15 5.09
N LEU A 193 -19.22 -19.01 4.53
CA LEU A 193 -19.97 -18.22 3.56
C LEU A 193 -19.29 -18.34 2.20
N TYR A 194 -20.01 -18.92 1.24
CA TYR A 194 -19.56 -19.12 -0.14
C TYR A 194 -20.04 -18.00 -1.05
#